data_AF-A0A6A3NUG7-F1
#
_entry.id   AF-A0A6A3NUG7-F1
#
_cell.length_a   1.000
_cell.length_b   1.000
_cell.length_c   1.000
_cell.angle_alpha   90.00
_cell.angle_beta   90.00
_cell.angle_gamma   90.00
#
_symmetry.space_group_name_H-M   'P 1'
#
loop_
_entity.id
_entity.type
_entity.pdbx_description
1 polymer ?
#
loop_
_entity_poly.entity_id
_entity_poly.type
_entity_poly.pdbx_seq_one_letter_code
_entity_poly.pdbx_strand_id
1 'polypeptide(L)'
;MAAKPRVLVLGGAGMIGRNFVKYLIDRDLVAAVRVADKTMPEISYFCAPHKQAFADERVKFVQADLTRDAHVDRAFNAEFGPYDYVFNLAGETKCGLSETVYASKCRDLSVKCAKKAQEVGVKRYIEVSTAFVYKSQVKQPAKENAELQPWTLQAKYKLEAEEQIRSLADLKVVFLRLATVYGSADSMGLMPRIVCAASYVKLEEKMKLLWDAEMRVDTVHVFDVCQALWHVTTAGSDGEIYNLVDKNDTNQAKINAVLEEIFHIKTGFIGKLVSNLARVRLADVVDDANEKHMQPWADLCTEHGITNTPLTPYIDKELLQHNHLFADGSKIESTGFRYEHPTLETKEVRSVLEEMVQQKIFPPILS
;
A
#
# COMPACT_ATOMS: atom_id res chain seq x y z
N MET A 1 20.89 26.97 10.91
CA MET A 1 19.99 25.82 10.65
C MET A 1 20.66 24.96 9.58
N ALA A 2 20.71 23.63 9.75
CA ALA A 2 21.20 22.76 8.68
C ALA A 2 20.31 22.93 7.44
N ALA A 3 20.89 22.86 6.24
CA ALA A 3 20.14 22.94 4.99
C ALA A 3 19.16 21.75 4.91
N LYS A 4 17.91 22.01 4.48
CA LYS A 4 16.91 20.95 4.28
C LYS A 4 17.36 20.01 3.16
N PRO A 5 17.09 18.70 3.27
CA PRO A 5 17.53 17.73 2.27
C PRO A 5 16.75 17.85 0.96
N ARG A 6 17.37 17.37 -0.11
CA ARG A 6 16.75 17.12 -1.41
C ARG A 6 16.43 15.63 -1.52
N VAL A 7 15.21 15.30 -1.95
CA VAL A 7 14.76 13.91 -1.97
C VAL A 7 14.27 13.48 -3.34
N LEU A 8 14.42 12.20 -3.65
CA LEU A 8 13.85 11.54 -4.82
C LEU A 8 12.82 10.49 -4.37
N VAL A 9 11.60 10.62 -4.87
CA VAL A 9 10.49 9.67 -4.64
C VAL A 9 10.24 8.91 -5.94
N LEU A 10 10.55 7.62 -5.93
CA LEU A 10 10.27 6.69 -7.03
C LEU A 10 8.90 6.06 -6.78
N GLY A 11 7.98 6.13 -7.75
CA GLY A 11 6.58 5.70 -7.56
C GLY A 11 5.70 6.74 -6.85
N GLY A 12 6.00 8.03 -7.03
CA GLY A 12 5.35 9.11 -6.28
C GLY A 12 3.90 9.41 -6.68
N ALA A 13 3.40 8.87 -7.80
CA ALA A 13 1.97 8.99 -8.15
C ALA A 13 1.14 7.81 -7.62
N GLY A 14 1.75 6.79 -7.01
CA GLY A 14 1.03 5.73 -6.30
C GLY A 14 0.35 6.20 -5.00
N MET A 15 -0.36 5.30 -4.31
CA MET A 15 -1.05 5.59 -3.04
C MET A 15 -0.09 6.13 -1.97
N ILE A 16 0.98 5.39 -1.65
CA ILE A 16 1.94 5.80 -0.62
C ILE A 16 2.73 7.03 -1.11
N GLY A 17 3.16 7.00 -2.38
CA GLY A 17 3.96 8.06 -2.98
C GLY A 17 3.33 9.44 -2.92
N ARG A 18 2.06 9.57 -3.32
CA ARG A 18 1.40 10.89 -3.36
C ARG A 18 1.14 11.45 -1.96
N ASN A 19 0.82 10.57 -1.01
CA ASN A 19 0.66 10.94 0.39
C ASN A 19 2.00 11.34 1.02
N PHE A 20 3.08 10.66 0.64
CA PHE A 20 4.42 10.99 1.14
C PHE A 20 4.91 12.33 0.58
N VAL A 21 4.69 12.62 -0.71
CA VAL A 21 5.00 13.95 -1.29
C VAL A 21 4.23 15.04 -0.55
N LYS A 22 2.92 14.85 -0.33
CA LYS A 22 2.10 15.77 0.47
C LYS A 22 2.66 15.94 1.88
N TYR A 23 3.00 14.84 2.56
CA TYR A 23 3.58 14.85 3.90
C TYR A 23 4.86 15.69 3.97
N LEU A 24 5.78 15.53 3.01
CA LEU A 24 7.04 16.28 2.94
C LEU A 24 6.81 17.78 2.78
N ILE A 25 5.82 18.17 1.96
CA ILE A 25 5.48 19.56 1.67
C ILE A 25 4.77 20.23 2.84
N ASP A 26 3.75 19.58 3.41
CA ASP A 26 2.97 20.11 4.54
C ASP A 26 3.79 20.27 5.81
N ARG A 27 4.74 19.36 6.05
CA ARG A 27 5.64 19.38 7.21
C ARG A 27 6.91 20.20 6.96
N ASP A 28 7.04 20.80 5.76
CA ASP A 28 8.15 21.67 5.39
C ASP A 28 9.54 21.01 5.57
N LEU A 29 9.65 19.73 5.25
CA LEU A 29 10.80 18.88 5.58
C LEU A 29 11.97 18.97 4.60
N VAL A 30 11.73 19.48 3.41
CA VAL A 30 12.62 19.32 2.24
C VAL A 30 12.88 20.65 1.54
N ALA A 31 14.05 20.77 0.93
CA ALA A 31 14.37 21.86 0.02
C ALA A 31 13.79 21.62 -1.38
N ALA A 32 13.75 20.35 -1.82
CA ALA A 32 13.19 19.95 -3.11
C ALA A 32 12.79 18.46 -3.09
N VAL A 33 11.76 18.12 -3.87
CA VAL A 33 11.29 16.76 -4.11
C VAL A 33 11.30 16.50 -5.62
N ARG A 34 12.12 15.55 -6.07
CA ARG A 34 11.98 14.97 -7.40
C ARG A 34 11.01 13.80 -7.30
N VAL A 35 9.99 13.78 -8.15
CA VAL A 35 9.02 12.68 -8.20
C VAL A 35 9.12 11.97 -9.53
N ALA A 36 9.45 10.68 -9.53
CA ALA A 36 9.52 9.84 -10.73
C ALA A 36 8.40 8.81 -10.73
N ASP A 37 7.54 8.82 -11.74
CA ASP A 37 6.46 7.82 -11.89
C ASP A 37 6.13 7.56 -13.36
N LYS A 38 5.67 6.37 -13.71
CA LYS A 38 5.22 6.04 -15.07
C LYS A 38 3.91 6.78 -15.40
N THR A 39 3.05 6.96 -14.40
CA THR A 39 1.73 7.56 -14.53
C THR A 39 1.79 9.04 -14.16
N MET A 40 1.17 9.90 -14.96
CA MET A 40 1.16 11.33 -14.70
C MET A 40 0.11 11.70 -13.63
N PRO A 41 0.36 12.69 -12.76
CA PRO A 41 -0.57 13.12 -11.71
C PRO A 41 -1.98 13.42 -12.22
N GLU A 42 -2.11 14.00 -13.42
CA GLU A 42 -3.36 14.43 -14.03
C GLU A 42 -4.34 13.27 -14.26
N ILE A 43 -3.82 12.06 -14.47
CA ILE A 43 -4.61 10.84 -14.72
C ILE A 43 -4.60 9.87 -13.54
N SER A 44 -4.11 10.31 -12.38
CA SER A 44 -3.86 9.44 -11.22
C SER A 44 -4.94 9.54 -10.13
N TYR A 45 -6.10 10.16 -10.40
CA TYR A 45 -7.19 10.37 -9.43
C TYR A 45 -6.71 11.08 -8.15
N PHE A 46 -5.95 12.16 -8.30
CA PHE A 46 -5.50 12.95 -7.14
C PHE A 46 -6.67 13.70 -6.51
N CYS A 47 -6.75 13.69 -5.19
CA CYS A 47 -7.67 14.56 -4.45
C CYS A 47 -7.12 16.00 -4.44
N ALA A 48 -7.92 16.97 -4.00
CA ALA A 48 -7.50 18.36 -3.96
C ALA A 48 -6.19 18.58 -3.15
N PRO A 49 -6.02 17.98 -1.95
CA PRO A 49 -4.76 18.06 -1.22
C PRO A 49 -3.54 17.51 -1.97
N HIS A 50 -3.67 16.38 -2.70
CA HIS A 50 -2.54 15.85 -3.50
C HIS A 50 -2.21 16.78 -4.68
N LYS A 51 -3.22 17.36 -5.35
CA LYS A 51 -3.00 18.34 -6.42
C LYS A 51 -2.25 19.56 -5.91
N GLN A 52 -2.63 20.07 -4.74
CA GLN A 52 -1.97 21.21 -4.11
C GLN A 52 -0.50 20.91 -3.79
N ALA A 53 -0.21 19.75 -3.20
CA ALA A 53 1.16 19.35 -2.90
C ALA A 53 2.04 19.25 -4.16
N PHE A 54 1.51 18.70 -5.26
CA PHE A 54 2.25 18.57 -6.52
C PHE A 54 2.38 19.88 -7.31
N ALA A 55 1.59 20.90 -6.98
CA ALA A 55 1.72 22.24 -7.53
C ALA A 55 2.75 23.11 -6.78
N ASP A 56 3.24 22.66 -5.62
CA ASP A 56 4.30 23.35 -4.85
C ASP A 56 5.58 23.44 -5.68
N GLU A 57 6.25 24.60 -5.66
CA GLU A 57 7.43 24.86 -6.49
C GLU A 57 8.61 23.92 -6.18
N ARG A 58 8.66 23.36 -4.97
CA ARG A 58 9.67 22.39 -4.53
C ARG A 58 9.48 21.02 -5.16
N VAL A 59 8.28 20.71 -5.66
CA VAL A 59 7.97 19.42 -6.30
C VAL A 59 8.24 19.49 -7.80
N LYS A 60 9.13 18.61 -8.28
CA LYS A 60 9.47 18.48 -9.69
C LYS A 60 9.14 17.06 -10.16
N PHE A 61 8.03 16.92 -10.88
CA PHE A 61 7.62 15.65 -11.46
C PHE A 61 8.47 15.31 -12.71
N VAL A 62 8.70 14.02 -12.92
CA VAL A 62 9.20 13.46 -14.16
C VAL A 62 8.51 12.15 -14.48
N GLN A 63 7.93 12.07 -15.67
CA GLN A 63 7.40 10.81 -16.14
C GLN A 63 8.55 9.85 -16.41
N ALA A 64 8.57 8.70 -15.75
CA ALA A 64 9.64 7.71 -15.84
C ALA A 64 9.10 6.30 -15.54
N ASP A 65 9.07 5.46 -16.57
CA ASP A 65 9.01 4.00 -16.40
C ASP A 65 10.38 3.47 -15.95
N LEU A 66 10.52 3.25 -14.64
CA LEU A 66 11.76 2.83 -13.98
C LEU A 66 12.18 1.38 -14.31
N THR A 67 11.40 0.65 -15.13
CA THR A 67 11.88 -0.61 -15.73
C THR A 67 12.93 -0.35 -16.82
N ARG A 68 13.11 0.90 -17.26
CA ARG A 68 14.01 1.30 -18.37
C ARG A 68 15.19 2.12 -17.86
N ASP A 69 16.40 1.77 -18.28
CA ASP A 69 17.65 2.37 -17.76
C ASP A 69 17.72 3.89 -18.02
N ALA A 70 17.41 4.31 -19.24
CA ALA A 70 17.37 5.74 -19.60
C ALA A 70 16.38 6.56 -18.75
N HIS A 71 15.31 5.92 -18.24
CA HIS A 71 14.35 6.59 -17.37
C HIS A 71 14.84 6.65 -15.93
N VAL A 72 15.60 5.66 -15.47
CA VAL A 72 16.30 5.70 -14.19
C VAL A 72 17.33 6.83 -14.22
N ASP A 73 18.15 6.95 -15.26
CA ASP A 73 19.09 8.06 -15.40
C ASP A 73 18.38 9.44 -15.39
N ARG A 74 17.24 9.55 -16.07
CA ARG A 74 16.42 10.77 -16.06
C ARG A 74 15.81 11.08 -14.67
N ALA A 75 15.42 10.06 -13.91
CA ALA A 75 14.92 10.22 -12.54
C ALA A 75 16.04 10.72 -11.62
N PHE A 76 17.23 10.15 -11.75
CA PHE A 76 18.44 10.49 -10.99
C PHE A 76 19.25 11.67 -11.56
N ASN A 77 18.67 12.50 -12.44
CA ASN A 77 19.36 13.61 -13.08
C ASN A 77 20.07 14.51 -12.04
N ALA A 78 21.38 14.71 -12.24
CA ALA A 78 22.27 15.46 -11.36
C ALA A 78 21.91 16.96 -11.22
N GLU A 79 21.24 17.57 -12.20
CA GLU A 79 20.76 18.96 -12.10
C GLU A 79 19.70 19.15 -11.00
N PHE A 80 18.95 18.08 -10.72
CA PHE A 80 18.00 18.04 -9.61
C PHE A 80 18.61 17.44 -8.34
N GLY A 81 19.77 16.79 -8.46
CA GLY A 81 20.58 16.30 -7.36
C GLY A 81 21.54 17.36 -6.79
N PRO A 82 22.51 16.96 -5.96
CA PRO A 82 22.61 15.62 -5.34
C PRO A 82 21.40 15.33 -4.44
N TYR A 83 20.97 14.07 -4.37
CA TYR A 83 19.88 13.64 -3.49
C TYR A 83 20.43 13.16 -2.17
N ASP A 84 19.90 13.67 -1.06
CA ASP A 84 20.21 13.16 0.27
C ASP A 84 19.54 11.81 0.49
N TYR A 85 18.23 11.74 0.18
CA TYR A 85 17.41 10.57 0.43
C TYR A 85 16.66 10.12 -0.82
N VAL A 86 16.60 8.81 -1.02
CA VAL A 86 15.80 8.18 -2.07
C VAL A 86 14.79 7.24 -1.42
N PHE A 87 13.54 7.35 -1.84
CA PHE A 87 12.45 6.50 -1.37
C PHE A 87 11.92 5.70 -2.54
N ASN A 88 12.09 4.39 -2.51
CA ASN A 88 11.53 3.51 -3.51
C ASN A 88 10.17 2.98 -3.09
N LEU A 89 9.14 3.65 -3.60
CA LEU A 89 7.73 3.34 -3.43
C LEU A 89 7.13 2.75 -4.72
N ALA A 90 7.97 2.55 -5.75
CA ALA A 90 7.57 1.94 -7.00
C ALA A 90 7.47 0.42 -6.86
N GLY A 91 6.52 -0.15 -7.59
CA GLY A 91 6.23 -1.57 -7.59
C GLY A 91 4.94 -1.84 -8.36
N GLU A 92 4.77 -3.08 -8.79
CA GLU A 92 3.46 -3.56 -9.25
C GLU A 92 2.66 -4.03 -8.04
N THR A 93 1.44 -3.53 -7.89
CA THR A 93 0.54 -3.85 -6.77
C THR A 93 -0.71 -4.58 -7.21
N LYS A 94 -1.04 -4.55 -8.52
CA LYS A 94 -2.18 -5.30 -9.04
C LYS A 94 -1.91 -6.79 -8.93
N CYS A 95 -2.89 -7.56 -8.48
CA CYS A 95 -2.86 -9.02 -8.41
C CYS A 95 -3.12 -9.68 -9.79
N GLY A 96 -2.85 -10.99 -9.90
CA GLY A 96 -3.22 -11.79 -11.07
C GLY A 96 -2.35 -11.55 -12.32
N LEU A 97 -1.18 -10.92 -12.17
CA LEU A 97 -0.23 -10.70 -13.26
C LEU A 97 0.78 -11.86 -13.37
N SER A 98 1.49 -11.94 -14.51
CA SER A 98 2.49 -12.99 -14.71
C SER A 98 3.75 -12.78 -13.87
N GLU A 99 4.47 -13.87 -13.59
CA GLU A 99 5.76 -13.83 -12.89
C GLU A 99 6.76 -12.85 -13.54
N THR A 100 6.84 -12.81 -14.87
CA THR A 100 7.71 -11.87 -15.60
C THR A 100 7.39 -10.41 -15.29
N VAL A 101 6.11 -10.08 -15.12
CA VAL A 101 5.70 -8.70 -14.78
C VAL A 101 6.14 -8.34 -13.37
N TYR A 102 5.94 -9.22 -12.38
CA TYR A 102 6.41 -8.96 -11.02
C TYR A 102 7.94 -8.96 -10.90
N ALA A 103 8.64 -9.87 -11.58
CA ALA A 103 10.09 -9.87 -11.66
C ALA A 103 10.61 -8.51 -12.17
N SER A 104 10.08 -8.04 -13.29
CA SER A 104 10.48 -6.77 -13.88
C SER A 104 10.12 -5.56 -13.01
N LYS A 105 8.88 -5.49 -12.52
CA LYS A 105 8.33 -4.28 -11.87
C LYS A 105 8.51 -4.22 -10.35
N CYS A 106 8.81 -5.33 -9.68
CA CYS A 106 9.05 -5.35 -8.23
C CYS A 106 10.52 -5.63 -7.88
N ARG A 107 11.21 -6.50 -8.62
CA ARG A 107 12.62 -6.85 -8.33
C ARG A 107 13.59 -6.06 -9.17
N ASP A 108 13.55 -6.22 -10.50
CA ASP A 108 14.58 -5.68 -11.40
C ASP A 108 14.61 -4.14 -11.35
N LEU A 109 13.43 -3.52 -11.33
CA LEU A 109 13.25 -2.07 -11.11
C LEU A 109 13.85 -1.60 -9.78
N SER A 110 13.56 -2.29 -8.67
CA SER A 110 14.04 -1.90 -7.34
C SER A 110 15.56 -2.00 -7.26
N VAL A 111 16.13 -3.12 -7.72
CA VAL A 111 17.58 -3.36 -7.72
C VAL A 111 18.31 -2.35 -8.60
N LYS A 112 17.74 -2.03 -9.78
CA LYS A 112 18.29 -1.02 -10.68
C LYS A 112 18.33 0.37 -10.06
N CYS A 113 17.24 0.79 -9.42
CA CYS A 113 17.19 2.08 -8.74
C CYS A 113 18.15 2.14 -7.55
N ALA A 114 18.27 1.06 -6.78
CA ALA A 114 19.22 0.95 -5.68
C ALA A 114 20.68 1.02 -6.15
N LYS A 115 21.03 0.33 -7.24
CA LYS A 115 22.35 0.44 -7.89
C LYS A 115 22.64 1.88 -8.31
N LYS A 116 21.67 2.54 -8.96
CA LYS A 116 21.84 3.96 -9.34
C LYS A 116 22.03 4.87 -8.13
N ALA A 117 21.27 4.62 -7.05
CA ALA A 117 21.41 5.36 -5.80
C ALA A 117 22.79 5.19 -5.16
N GLN A 118 23.36 3.98 -5.23
CA GLN A 118 24.73 3.70 -4.80
C GLN A 118 25.75 4.45 -5.68
N GLU A 119 25.61 4.38 -7.01
CA GLU A 119 26.49 5.06 -7.97
C GLU A 119 26.58 6.57 -7.75
N VAL A 120 25.45 7.22 -7.42
CA VAL A 120 25.40 8.67 -7.17
C VAL A 120 25.68 9.06 -5.71
N GLY A 121 25.92 8.08 -4.83
CA GLY A 121 26.33 8.31 -3.45
C GLY A 121 25.25 8.92 -2.54
N VAL A 122 24.01 8.43 -2.61
CA VAL A 122 22.93 8.95 -1.73
C VAL A 122 23.20 8.64 -0.26
N LYS A 123 22.78 9.53 0.65
CA LYS A 123 23.03 9.36 2.09
C LYS A 123 22.20 8.24 2.70
N ARG A 124 20.99 8.01 2.20
CA ARG A 124 20.09 6.93 2.62
C ARG A 124 19.12 6.56 1.51
N TYR A 125 18.93 5.25 1.33
CA TYR A 125 17.94 4.67 0.43
C TYR A 125 16.90 3.90 1.25
N ILE A 126 15.62 4.17 1.04
CA ILE A 126 14.53 3.50 1.74
C ILE A 126 13.79 2.62 0.74
N GLU A 127 13.83 1.31 0.95
CA GLU A 127 13.11 0.34 0.12
C GLU A 127 11.83 -0.08 0.83
N VAL A 128 10.68 0.12 0.18
CA VAL A 128 9.40 -0.39 0.68
C VAL A 128 9.15 -1.80 0.15
N SER A 129 8.91 -2.70 1.10
CA SER A 129 8.54 -4.09 0.94
C SER A 129 7.21 -4.36 1.67
N THR A 130 6.88 -5.62 1.89
CA THR A 130 5.59 -6.07 2.43
C THR A 130 5.78 -7.10 3.53
N ALA A 131 4.90 -7.09 4.55
CA ALA A 131 4.84 -8.13 5.56
C ALA A 131 4.26 -9.46 5.01
N PHE A 132 3.80 -9.49 3.75
CA PHE A 132 3.31 -10.70 3.07
C PHE A 132 4.45 -11.66 2.72
N VAL A 133 5.71 -11.31 3.03
CA VAL A 133 6.88 -12.19 2.88
C VAL A 133 6.97 -13.26 3.98
N TYR A 134 6.33 -13.02 5.13
CA TYR A 134 6.37 -13.96 6.25
C TYR A 134 5.49 -15.17 6.00
N LYS A 135 5.91 -16.30 6.57
CA LYS A 135 5.05 -17.47 6.69
C LYS A 135 3.83 -17.14 7.54
N SER A 136 2.65 -17.52 7.03
CA SER A 136 1.37 -17.38 7.74
C SER A 136 1.44 -18.09 9.11
N GLN A 137 1.15 -17.36 10.18
CA GLN A 137 1.21 -17.86 11.56
C GLN A 137 0.19 -17.16 12.46
N VAL A 138 -0.22 -17.85 13.54
CA VAL A 138 -1.27 -17.37 14.47
C VAL A 138 -0.83 -17.29 15.92
N LYS A 139 0.27 -17.97 16.30
CA LYS A 139 0.67 -18.08 17.71
C LYS A 139 1.30 -16.80 18.25
N GLN A 140 2.11 -16.14 17.44
CA GLN A 140 2.85 -14.92 17.77
C GLN A 140 2.96 -14.07 16.50
N PRO A 141 3.00 -12.73 16.61
CA PRO A 141 3.21 -11.87 15.46
C PRO A 141 4.62 -12.08 14.88
N ALA A 142 4.74 -12.02 13.56
CA ALA A 142 6.00 -12.19 12.85
C ALA A 142 6.93 -10.99 13.10
N LYS A 143 8.08 -11.24 13.72
CA LYS A 143 9.19 -10.28 13.85
C LYS A 143 10.04 -10.26 12.59
N GLU A 144 10.96 -9.31 12.47
CA GLU A 144 11.77 -9.12 11.26
C GLU A 144 12.68 -10.31 10.90
N ASN A 145 12.97 -11.17 11.88
CA ASN A 145 13.73 -12.41 11.72
C ASN A 145 12.85 -13.68 11.64
N ALA A 146 11.53 -13.53 11.50
CA ALA A 146 10.62 -14.66 11.37
C ALA A 146 10.83 -15.44 10.06
N GLU A 147 10.32 -16.67 10.01
CA GLU A 147 10.39 -17.53 8.83
C GLU A 147 9.72 -16.87 7.62
N LEU A 148 10.42 -16.88 6.49
CA LEU A 148 9.97 -16.27 5.24
C LEU A 148 9.36 -17.34 4.34
N GLN A 149 8.10 -17.13 3.93
CA GLN A 149 7.37 -17.96 2.98
C GLN A 149 6.35 -17.06 2.27
N PRO A 150 6.78 -16.24 1.28
CA PRO A 150 5.91 -15.28 0.62
C PRO A 150 4.72 -15.98 -0.03
N TRP A 151 3.52 -15.42 0.15
CA TRP A 151 2.27 -16.04 -0.31
C TRP A 151 1.61 -15.33 -1.49
N THR A 152 2.20 -14.22 -1.95
CA THR A 152 1.85 -13.56 -3.22
C THR A 152 3.07 -13.47 -4.12
N LEU A 153 2.86 -13.39 -5.45
CA LEU A 153 3.96 -13.19 -6.39
C LEU A 153 4.67 -11.85 -6.12
N GLN A 154 3.91 -10.80 -5.78
CA GLN A 154 4.49 -9.53 -5.37
C GLN A 154 5.43 -9.69 -4.17
N ALA A 155 5.01 -10.39 -3.11
CA ALA A 155 5.83 -10.62 -1.92
C ALA A 155 7.10 -11.41 -2.25
N LYS A 156 7.00 -12.44 -3.10
CA LYS A 156 8.15 -13.21 -3.60
C LYS A 156 9.19 -12.29 -4.24
N TYR A 157 8.78 -11.48 -5.21
CA TYR A 157 9.73 -10.62 -5.93
C TYR A 157 10.19 -9.40 -5.13
N LYS A 158 9.40 -8.89 -4.18
CA LYS A 158 9.86 -7.89 -3.21
C LYS A 158 10.92 -8.47 -2.26
N LEU A 159 10.76 -9.71 -1.81
CA LEU A 159 11.77 -10.39 -1.00
C LEU A 159 13.08 -10.61 -1.78
N GLU A 160 13.00 -11.07 -3.03
CA GLU A 160 14.17 -11.19 -3.90
C GLU A 160 14.87 -9.83 -4.12
N ALA A 161 14.11 -8.73 -4.17
CA ALA A 161 14.66 -7.37 -4.25
C ALA A 161 15.42 -7.00 -2.96
N GLU A 162 14.85 -7.29 -1.79
CA GLU A 162 15.52 -7.04 -0.50
C GLU A 162 16.88 -7.74 -0.44
N GLU A 163 16.95 -9.02 -0.84
CA GLU A 163 18.18 -9.81 -0.84
C GLU A 163 19.25 -9.23 -1.77
N GLN A 164 18.87 -8.87 -2.99
CA GLN A 164 19.81 -8.28 -3.95
C GLN A 164 20.27 -6.88 -3.54
N ILE A 165 19.37 -6.04 -3.03
CA ILE A 165 19.72 -4.69 -2.57
C ILE A 165 20.62 -4.76 -1.34
N ARG A 166 20.38 -5.69 -0.41
CA ARG A 166 21.23 -5.90 0.77
C ARG A 166 22.66 -6.28 0.40
N SER A 167 22.89 -6.88 -0.77
CA SER A 167 24.23 -7.21 -1.25
C SER A 167 25.04 -6.00 -1.76
N LEU A 168 24.43 -4.81 -1.85
CA LEU A 168 25.08 -3.57 -2.29
C LEU A 168 25.86 -2.93 -1.12
N ALA A 169 27.12 -3.33 -0.92
CA ALA A 169 27.92 -3.01 0.26
C ALA A 169 28.00 -1.50 0.63
N ASP A 170 28.09 -0.61 -0.37
CA ASP A 170 28.23 0.84 -0.13
C ASP A 170 26.89 1.58 -0.05
N LEU A 171 25.75 0.88 -0.19
CA LEU A 171 24.44 1.51 -0.11
C LEU A 171 23.91 1.50 1.32
N LYS A 172 23.75 2.69 1.90
CA LYS A 172 23.03 2.85 3.17
C LYS A 172 21.54 2.67 2.94
N VAL A 173 21.03 1.46 3.19
CA VAL A 173 19.64 1.10 2.95
C VAL A 173 18.88 0.80 4.24
N VAL A 174 17.59 1.15 4.30
CA VAL A 174 16.65 0.63 5.30
C VAL A 174 15.45 0.02 4.56
N PHE A 175 14.96 -1.12 5.05
CA PHE A 175 13.79 -1.80 4.49
C PHE A 175 12.57 -1.60 5.40
N LEU A 176 11.44 -1.20 4.83
CA LEU A 176 10.15 -1.16 5.54
C LEU A 176 9.23 -2.25 5.01
N ARG A 177 8.84 -3.21 5.86
CA ARG A 177 7.84 -4.23 5.53
C ARG A 177 6.48 -3.78 6.05
N LEU A 178 5.63 -3.34 5.14
CA LEU A 178 4.34 -2.76 5.50
C LEU A 178 3.28 -3.86 5.68
N ALA A 179 2.42 -3.69 6.68
CA ALA A 179 1.14 -4.40 6.77
C ALA A 179 0.15 -3.91 5.70
N THR A 180 -1.13 -4.27 5.81
CA THR A 180 -2.16 -3.76 4.90
C THR A 180 -2.31 -2.25 5.06
N VAL A 181 -1.85 -1.49 4.07
CA VAL A 181 -1.92 -0.03 4.12
C VAL A 181 -3.35 0.42 3.80
N TYR A 182 -3.90 1.32 4.61
CA TYR A 182 -5.19 1.98 4.36
C TYR A 182 -5.06 3.50 4.52
N GLY A 183 -6.03 4.26 3.98
CA GLY A 183 -6.04 5.72 4.06
C GLY A 183 -6.34 6.37 2.71
N SER A 184 -6.07 7.69 2.59
CA SER A 184 -6.31 8.45 1.36
C SER A 184 -5.64 7.78 0.14
N ALA A 185 -6.39 7.71 -0.96
CA ALA A 185 -6.03 7.01 -2.20
C ALA A 185 -5.83 5.48 -2.09
N ASP A 186 -6.34 4.83 -1.04
CA ASP A 186 -6.40 3.36 -1.00
C ASP A 186 -7.26 2.84 -2.15
N SER A 187 -6.69 1.92 -2.92
CA SER A 187 -7.40 1.17 -3.96
C SER A 187 -7.20 -0.34 -3.83
N MET A 188 -6.20 -0.80 -3.08
CA MET A 188 -5.73 -2.20 -3.09
C MET A 188 -5.64 -2.82 -1.68
N GLY A 189 -5.59 -2.00 -0.62
CA GLY A 189 -5.53 -2.42 0.77
C GLY A 189 -6.88 -2.91 1.28
N LEU A 190 -7.57 -2.07 2.06
CA LEU A 190 -8.92 -2.40 2.54
C LEU A 190 -9.99 -2.13 1.49
N MET A 191 -9.70 -1.26 0.51
CA MET A 191 -10.66 -0.79 -0.47
C MET A 191 -11.41 -1.89 -1.25
N PRO A 192 -10.78 -2.98 -1.76
CA PRO A 192 -11.53 -4.03 -2.44
C PRO A 192 -12.66 -4.62 -1.59
N ARG A 193 -12.42 -4.81 -0.28
CA ARG A 193 -13.44 -5.29 0.66
C ARG A 193 -14.53 -4.27 0.93
N ILE A 194 -14.16 -2.98 0.99
CA ILE A 194 -15.10 -1.88 1.15
C ILE A 194 -16.03 -1.77 -0.08
N VAL A 195 -15.49 -1.94 -1.29
CA VAL A 195 -16.28 -1.92 -2.53
C VAL A 195 -17.19 -3.16 -2.64
N CYS A 196 -16.74 -4.34 -2.20
CA CYS A 196 -17.64 -5.48 -2.01
C CYS A 196 -18.78 -5.15 -1.05
N ALA A 197 -18.50 -4.51 0.10
CA ALA A 197 -19.52 -4.12 1.07
C ALA A 197 -20.53 -3.11 0.50
N ALA A 198 -20.07 -2.14 -0.29
CA ALA A 198 -20.93 -1.22 -1.02
C ALA A 198 -21.95 -1.97 -1.91
N SER A 199 -21.53 -3.05 -2.56
CA SER A 199 -22.41 -3.90 -3.37
C SER A 199 -23.56 -4.49 -2.55
N TYR A 200 -23.34 -4.75 -1.25
CA TYR A 200 -24.39 -5.28 -0.36
C TYR A 200 -25.42 -4.23 0.08
N VAL A 201 -25.13 -2.93 -0.05
CA VAL A 201 -26.16 -1.88 0.08
C VAL A 201 -27.23 -2.06 -0.98
N LYS A 202 -26.81 -2.35 -2.22
CA LYS A 202 -27.72 -2.58 -3.36
C LYS A 202 -28.41 -3.93 -3.29
N LEU A 203 -27.70 -4.98 -2.87
CA LEU A 203 -28.25 -6.32 -2.76
C LEU A 203 -29.27 -6.46 -1.62
N GLU A 204 -29.22 -5.58 -0.61
CA GLU A 204 -30.02 -5.69 0.63
C GLU A 204 -29.86 -7.04 1.34
N GLU A 205 -28.69 -7.66 1.18
CA GLU A 205 -28.35 -8.96 1.71
C GLU A 205 -27.33 -8.88 2.86
N LYS A 206 -27.24 -9.96 3.64
CA LYS A 206 -26.14 -10.13 4.60
C LYS A 206 -24.84 -10.48 3.87
N MET A 207 -23.81 -9.65 4.00
CA MET A 207 -22.45 -9.94 3.53
C MET A 207 -21.83 -11.05 4.37
N LYS A 208 -21.31 -12.10 3.73
CA LYS A 208 -20.57 -13.17 4.43
C LYS A 208 -19.15 -13.27 3.89
N LEU A 209 -18.16 -13.16 4.77
CA LEU A 209 -16.75 -13.33 4.45
C LEU A 209 -16.39 -14.83 4.47
N LEU A 210 -15.40 -15.21 3.66
CA LEU A 210 -15.05 -16.60 3.42
C LEU A 210 -14.43 -17.31 4.64
N TRP A 211 -13.59 -16.59 5.38
CA TRP A 211 -12.82 -17.14 6.50
C TRP A 211 -13.44 -16.74 7.84
N ASP A 212 -12.82 -17.14 8.95
CA ASP A 212 -13.38 -16.86 10.27
C ASP A 212 -13.05 -15.44 10.78
N ALA A 213 -13.69 -15.09 11.89
CA ALA A 213 -13.63 -13.78 12.52
C ALA A 213 -12.20 -13.42 12.97
N GLU A 214 -11.43 -14.43 13.33
CA GLU A 214 -10.09 -14.35 13.91
C GLU A 214 -8.98 -14.24 12.86
N MET A 215 -9.28 -14.45 11.57
CA MET A 215 -8.28 -14.28 10.51
C MET A 215 -7.67 -12.88 10.55
N ARG A 216 -6.34 -12.85 10.67
CA ARG A 216 -5.55 -11.63 10.88
C ARG A 216 -5.32 -10.89 9.57
N VAL A 217 -5.47 -9.58 9.63
CA VAL A 217 -5.37 -8.65 8.50
C VAL A 217 -4.72 -7.38 9.03
N ASP A 218 -3.55 -7.51 9.68
CA ASP A 218 -2.88 -6.37 10.30
C ASP A 218 -2.79 -5.18 9.35
N THR A 219 -2.99 -3.99 9.90
CA THR A 219 -3.13 -2.75 9.16
C THR A 219 -2.03 -1.76 9.51
N VAL A 220 -1.89 -0.73 8.68
CA VAL A 220 -1.16 0.49 9.02
C VAL A 220 -1.75 1.66 8.23
N HIS A 221 -1.96 2.80 8.89
CA HIS A 221 -2.46 3.98 8.21
C HIS A 221 -1.37 4.61 7.31
N VAL A 222 -1.74 5.07 6.11
CA VAL A 222 -0.80 5.64 5.13
C VAL A 222 -0.04 6.86 5.68
N PHE A 223 -0.65 7.59 6.61
CA PHE A 223 0.03 8.69 7.29
C PHE A 223 1.21 8.18 8.14
N ASP A 224 1.02 7.12 8.90
CA ASP A 224 2.09 6.51 9.69
C ASP A 224 3.16 5.88 8.80
N VAL A 225 2.78 5.38 7.62
CA VAL A 225 3.75 4.99 6.57
C VAL A 225 4.61 6.18 6.15
N CYS A 226 3.99 7.34 5.87
CA CYS A 226 4.71 8.55 5.50
C CYS A 226 5.64 9.04 6.62
N GLN A 227 5.16 9.02 7.86
CA GLN A 227 5.95 9.38 9.02
C GLN A 227 7.14 8.42 9.20
N ALA A 228 6.92 7.11 9.05
CA ALA A 228 7.95 6.10 9.19
C ALA A 228 9.03 6.22 8.12
N LEU A 229 8.62 6.42 6.85
CA LEU A 229 9.54 6.66 5.73
C LEU A 229 10.52 7.78 6.07
N TRP A 230 10.00 8.93 6.52
CA TRP A 230 10.84 10.05 6.91
C TRP A 230 11.69 9.75 8.15
N HIS A 231 11.10 9.17 9.18
CA HIS A 231 11.77 8.86 10.45
C HIS A 231 13.01 7.98 10.26
N VAL A 232 12.92 6.94 9.43
CA VAL A 232 14.04 6.01 9.20
C VAL A 232 15.17 6.59 8.35
N THR A 233 15.03 7.81 7.81
CA THR A 233 16.14 8.49 7.14
C THR A 233 17.31 8.79 8.07
N THR A 234 17.02 9.02 9.36
CA THR A 234 18.02 9.34 10.39
C THR A 234 18.04 8.34 11.54
N ALA A 235 16.88 7.82 11.94
CA ALA A 235 16.77 6.90 13.07
C ALA A 235 16.94 5.42 12.69
N GLY A 236 16.82 5.09 11.41
CA GLY A 236 17.01 3.72 10.92
C GLY A 236 18.49 3.35 10.85
N SER A 237 18.79 2.10 11.21
CA SER A 237 20.13 1.53 11.07
C SER A 237 20.35 0.94 9.68
N ASP A 238 21.56 1.10 9.13
CA ASP A 238 21.90 0.62 7.79
C ASP A 238 21.76 -0.92 7.69
N GLY A 239 21.11 -1.39 6.64
CA GLY A 239 20.82 -2.81 6.39
C GLY A 239 19.62 -3.38 7.15
N GLU A 240 19.06 -2.65 8.12
CA GLU A 240 17.99 -3.15 8.97
C GLU A 240 16.62 -3.14 8.26
N ILE A 241 15.79 -4.08 8.70
CA ILE A 241 14.37 -4.17 8.37
C ILE A 241 13.57 -3.65 9.55
N TYR A 242 12.48 -2.93 9.28
CA TYR A 242 11.46 -2.60 10.25
C TYR A 242 10.08 -2.98 9.70
N ASN A 243 9.33 -3.77 10.47
CA ASN A 243 7.91 -3.96 10.22
C ASN A 243 7.14 -2.69 10.57
N LEU A 244 6.15 -2.35 9.76
CA LEU A 244 5.24 -1.25 10.05
C LEU A 244 3.81 -1.78 10.15
N VAL A 245 3.33 -1.85 11.38
CA VAL A 245 2.06 -2.46 11.78
C VAL A 245 1.49 -1.61 12.91
N ASP A 246 0.26 -1.13 12.74
CA ASP A 246 -0.44 -0.38 13.79
C ASP A 246 -0.73 -1.26 15.02
N LYS A 247 -1.27 -0.66 16.07
CA LYS A 247 -1.57 -1.34 17.35
C LYS A 247 -2.97 -1.92 17.38
N ASN A 248 -3.69 -1.91 16.26
CA ASN A 248 -5.09 -2.28 16.24
C ASN A 248 -5.28 -3.78 16.41
N ASP A 249 -4.30 -4.61 16.05
CA ASP A 249 -4.44 -6.07 16.02
C ASP A 249 -5.63 -6.50 15.14
N THR A 250 -5.63 -6.03 13.89
CA THR A 250 -6.78 -6.09 12.98
C THR A 250 -7.09 -7.53 12.55
N ASN A 251 -8.37 -7.90 12.64
CA ASN A 251 -8.91 -9.16 12.13
C ASN A 251 -10.18 -8.92 11.31
N GLN A 252 -10.74 -9.96 10.71
CA GLN A 252 -11.95 -9.80 9.89
C GLN A 252 -13.15 -9.29 10.68
N ALA A 253 -13.29 -9.65 11.96
CA ALA A 253 -14.38 -9.13 12.80
C ALA A 253 -14.33 -7.60 12.93
N LYS A 254 -13.13 -7.04 13.16
CA LYS A 254 -12.94 -5.58 13.27
C LYS A 254 -13.23 -4.88 11.94
N ILE A 255 -12.78 -5.45 10.82
CA ILE A 255 -13.11 -4.91 9.49
C ILE A 255 -14.62 -4.93 9.27
N ASN A 256 -15.29 -6.05 9.57
CA ASN A 256 -16.74 -6.17 9.46
C ASN A 256 -17.48 -5.11 10.29
N ALA A 257 -17.06 -4.86 11.53
CA ALA A 257 -17.67 -3.82 12.37
C ALA A 257 -17.60 -2.43 11.72
N VAL A 258 -16.45 -2.08 11.13
CA VAL A 258 -16.30 -0.82 10.36
C VAL A 258 -17.26 -0.78 9.17
N LEU A 259 -17.40 -1.88 8.42
CA LEU A 259 -18.29 -1.95 7.24
C LEU A 259 -19.77 -1.86 7.63
N GLU A 260 -20.19 -2.52 8.72
CA GLU A 260 -21.56 -2.43 9.26
C GLU A 260 -21.90 -1.00 9.68
N GLU A 261 -20.96 -0.29 10.28
CA GLU A 261 -21.15 1.09 10.72
C GLU A 261 -21.20 2.08 9.52
N ILE A 262 -20.39 1.88 8.49
CA ILE A 262 -20.33 2.77 7.32
C ILE A 262 -21.54 2.62 6.38
N PHE A 263 -22.01 1.39 6.18
CA PHE A 263 -23.01 1.06 5.16
C PHE A 263 -24.35 0.60 5.74
N HIS A 264 -24.46 0.43 7.06
CA HIS A 264 -25.64 -0.16 7.73
C HIS A 264 -26.10 -1.51 7.15
N ILE A 265 -25.14 -2.28 6.61
CA ILE A 265 -25.36 -3.66 6.19
C ILE A 265 -25.17 -4.64 7.35
N LYS A 266 -25.60 -5.89 7.19
CA LYS A 266 -25.26 -6.98 8.12
C LYS A 266 -24.07 -7.77 7.57
N THR A 267 -23.13 -8.13 8.43
CA THR A 267 -21.98 -8.96 8.07
C THR A 267 -21.93 -10.28 8.86
N GLY A 268 -21.16 -11.24 8.35
CA GLY A 268 -20.90 -12.52 9.01
C GLY A 268 -19.89 -13.36 8.24
N PHE A 269 -19.89 -14.66 8.50
CA PHE A 269 -18.92 -15.59 7.95
C PHE A 269 -19.60 -16.81 7.32
N ILE A 270 -19.03 -17.28 6.21
CA ILE A 270 -19.37 -18.54 5.57
C ILE A 270 -18.80 -19.62 6.50
N GLY A 271 -19.63 -20.34 7.25
CA GLY A 271 -19.17 -21.17 8.39
C GLY A 271 -18.03 -22.17 8.05
N LYS A 272 -17.26 -22.55 9.07
CA LYS A 272 -15.97 -23.28 8.96
C LYS A 272 -15.95 -24.48 8.00
N LEU A 273 -17.04 -25.25 7.90
CA LEU A 273 -17.14 -26.39 6.99
C LEU A 273 -17.09 -25.98 5.51
N VAL A 274 -17.79 -24.90 5.16
CA VAL A 274 -17.82 -24.37 3.80
C VAL A 274 -16.50 -23.68 3.47
N SER A 275 -15.89 -22.96 4.43
CA SER A 275 -14.54 -22.39 4.25
C SER A 275 -13.49 -23.47 3.95
N ASN A 276 -13.55 -24.62 4.63
CA ASN A 276 -12.62 -25.71 4.40
C ASN A 276 -12.81 -26.36 3.01
N LEU A 277 -14.05 -26.50 2.53
CA LEU A 277 -14.33 -26.97 1.17
C LEU A 277 -13.89 -25.95 0.11
N ALA A 278 -14.05 -24.65 0.40
CA ALA A 278 -13.59 -23.56 -0.46
C ALA A 278 -12.07 -23.57 -0.71
N ARG A 279 -11.25 -24.09 0.21
CA ARG A 279 -9.80 -24.24 -0.03
C ARG A 279 -9.49 -25.11 -1.25
N VAL A 280 -10.32 -26.12 -1.51
CA VAL A 280 -10.14 -27.06 -2.62
C VAL A 280 -10.66 -26.46 -3.94
N ARG A 281 -11.64 -25.57 -3.88
CA ARG A 281 -12.30 -24.93 -5.03
C ARG A 281 -12.23 -23.41 -4.95
N LEU A 282 -11.06 -22.88 -4.61
CA LEU A 282 -10.90 -21.45 -4.38
C LEU A 282 -11.14 -20.63 -5.65
N ALA A 283 -10.88 -21.21 -6.83
CA ALA A 283 -11.19 -20.57 -8.11
C ALA A 283 -12.70 -20.35 -8.26
N ASP A 284 -13.52 -21.40 -8.11
CA ASP A 284 -14.98 -21.30 -8.19
C ASP A 284 -15.53 -20.26 -7.19
N VAL A 285 -15.00 -20.20 -5.96
CA VAL A 285 -15.43 -19.22 -4.95
C VAL A 285 -15.07 -17.79 -5.32
N VAL A 286 -13.92 -17.58 -5.99
CA VAL A 286 -13.52 -16.29 -6.52
C VAL A 286 -14.46 -15.85 -7.63
N ASP A 287 -14.79 -16.76 -8.55
CA ASP A 287 -15.69 -16.49 -9.67
C ASP A 287 -17.10 -16.15 -9.16
N ASP A 288 -17.66 -16.94 -8.24
CA ASP A 288 -18.97 -16.69 -7.61
C ASP A 288 -19.00 -15.32 -6.90
N ALA A 289 -17.93 -14.96 -6.18
CA ALA A 289 -17.84 -13.67 -5.49
C ALA A 289 -17.81 -12.51 -6.49
N ASN A 290 -17.01 -12.63 -7.54
CA ASN A 290 -16.89 -11.60 -8.58
C ASN A 290 -18.21 -11.42 -9.35
N GLU A 291 -18.88 -12.51 -9.74
CA GLU A 291 -20.20 -12.46 -10.36
C GLU A 291 -21.22 -11.76 -9.46
N LYS A 292 -21.18 -12.04 -8.16
CA LYS A 292 -22.11 -11.46 -7.19
C LYS A 292 -21.91 -9.97 -6.94
N HIS A 293 -20.67 -9.46 -6.97
CA HIS A 293 -20.38 -8.07 -6.59
C HIS A 293 -20.24 -7.10 -7.77
N MET A 294 -19.80 -7.59 -8.94
CA MET A 294 -19.51 -6.71 -10.07
C MET A 294 -20.74 -5.95 -10.58
N GLN A 295 -21.89 -6.62 -10.76
CA GLN A 295 -23.09 -5.96 -11.29
C GLN A 295 -23.70 -4.96 -10.30
N PRO A 296 -23.93 -5.27 -9.01
CA PRO A 296 -24.47 -4.29 -8.07
C PRO A 296 -23.57 -3.07 -7.88
N TRP A 297 -22.24 -3.24 -7.93
CA TRP A 297 -21.30 -2.12 -7.94
C TRP A 297 -21.46 -1.25 -9.19
N ALA A 298 -21.53 -1.86 -10.38
CA ALA A 298 -21.73 -1.13 -11.63
C ALA A 298 -23.06 -0.36 -11.65
N ASP A 299 -24.12 -0.95 -11.11
CA ASP A 299 -25.43 -0.31 -10.96
C ASP A 299 -25.33 0.92 -10.05
N LEU A 300 -24.69 0.79 -8.87
CA LEU A 300 -24.46 1.91 -7.96
C LEU A 300 -23.65 3.04 -8.61
N CYS A 301 -22.58 2.70 -9.34
CA CYS A 301 -21.81 3.70 -10.08
C CYS A 301 -22.69 4.42 -11.12
N THR A 302 -23.50 3.68 -11.87
CA THR A 302 -24.38 4.23 -12.91
C THR A 302 -25.45 5.16 -12.31
N GLU A 303 -26.11 4.74 -11.23
CA GLU A 303 -27.15 5.51 -10.53
C GLU A 303 -26.65 6.86 -10.01
N HIS A 304 -25.37 6.93 -9.64
CA HIS A 304 -24.74 8.14 -9.12
C HIS A 304 -23.85 8.87 -10.15
N GLY A 305 -23.94 8.51 -11.43
CA GLY A 305 -23.24 9.20 -12.52
C GLY A 305 -21.71 9.06 -12.47
N ILE A 306 -21.21 7.97 -11.87
CA ILE A 306 -19.78 7.65 -11.80
C ILE A 306 -19.41 6.86 -13.06
N THR A 307 -18.85 7.55 -14.05
CA THR A 307 -18.48 6.95 -15.33
C THR A 307 -17.05 6.43 -15.38
N ASN A 308 -16.22 6.78 -14.39
CA ASN A 308 -14.82 6.39 -14.35
C ASN A 308 -14.33 6.31 -12.90
N THR A 309 -13.97 5.10 -12.45
CA THR A 309 -13.44 4.86 -11.11
C THR A 309 -12.30 3.84 -11.18
N PRO A 310 -11.21 4.03 -10.39
CA PRO A 310 -10.17 3.02 -10.25
C PRO A 310 -10.58 1.87 -9.31
N LEU A 311 -11.75 1.98 -8.67
CA LEU A 311 -12.21 1.05 -7.65
C LEU A 311 -12.98 -0.11 -8.28
N THR A 312 -12.78 -1.30 -7.73
CA THR A 312 -13.41 -2.51 -8.22
C THR A 312 -13.71 -3.46 -7.06
N PRO A 313 -14.87 -4.14 -7.06
CA PRO A 313 -15.14 -5.24 -6.13
C PRO A 313 -14.48 -6.54 -6.60
N TYR A 314 -13.77 -6.54 -7.74
CA TYR A 314 -13.09 -7.72 -8.24
C TYR A 314 -12.01 -8.16 -7.25
N ILE A 315 -12.10 -9.41 -6.79
CA ILE A 315 -11.16 -10.01 -5.86
C ILE A 315 -10.33 -11.05 -6.60
N ASP A 316 -9.02 -10.86 -6.62
CA ASP A 316 -8.10 -11.88 -7.09
C ASP A 316 -7.98 -13.04 -6.09
N LYS A 317 -7.74 -14.24 -6.62
CA LYS A 317 -7.53 -15.46 -5.82
C LYS A 317 -6.48 -15.30 -4.71
N GLU A 318 -5.42 -14.53 -4.98
CA GLU A 318 -4.34 -14.24 -4.03
C GLU A 318 -4.86 -13.56 -2.75
N LEU A 319 -5.88 -12.69 -2.87
CA LEU A 319 -6.47 -11.95 -1.75
C LEU A 319 -7.45 -12.78 -0.91
N LEU A 320 -7.93 -13.90 -1.45
CA LEU A 320 -8.83 -14.84 -0.77
C LEU A 320 -8.11 -16.05 -0.16
N GLN A 321 -6.78 -16.13 -0.24
CA GLN A 321 -6.06 -17.22 0.41
C GLN A 321 -6.20 -17.17 1.95
N HIS A 322 -6.20 -18.34 2.58
CA HIS A 322 -6.30 -18.46 4.04
C HIS A 322 -4.93 -18.26 4.72
N ASN A 323 -4.43 -17.03 4.69
CA ASN A 323 -3.18 -16.63 5.32
C ASN A 323 -3.40 -15.51 6.33
N HIS A 324 -2.79 -15.64 7.51
CA HIS A 324 -2.86 -14.65 8.57
C HIS A 324 -1.74 -13.63 8.36
N LEU A 325 -2.09 -12.39 8.00
CA LEU A 325 -1.16 -11.28 8.07
C LEU A 325 -1.07 -10.83 9.53
N PHE A 326 -0.06 -11.35 10.23
CA PHE A 326 0.15 -11.11 11.65
C PHE A 326 1.61 -10.79 11.92
N ALA A 327 1.95 -9.52 12.09
CA ALA A 327 3.32 -9.01 12.17
C ALA A 327 3.54 -8.09 13.38
N ASP A 328 4.77 -8.07 13.89
CA ASP A 328 5.15 -7.30 15.07
C ASP A 328 5.78 -5.99 14.64
N GLY A 329 5.16 -4.86 14.96
CA GLY A 329 5.66 -3.51 14.65
C GLY A 329 6.42 -2.82 15.78
N SER A 330 6.95 -3.55 16.77
CA SER A 330 7.60 -2.95 17.96
C SER A 330 9.04 -2.49 17.73
N LYS A 331 9.75 -3.08 16.77
CA LYS A 331 11.15 -2.74 16.50
C LYS A 331 11.32 -1.29 16.07
N ILE A 332 10.44 -0.76 15.23
CA ILE A 332 10.53 0.64 14.79
C ILE A 332 10.32 1.61 15.95
N GLU A 333 9.46 1.28 16.91
CA GLU A 333 9.20 2.14 18.08
C GLU A 333 10.43 2.26 19.00
N SER A 334 11.30 1.23 19.02
CA SER A 334 12.57 1.29 19.74
C SER A 334 13.52 2.38 19.21
N THR A 335 13.28 2.87 17.99
CA THR A 335 14.02 3.99 17.39
C THR A 335 13.40 5.37 17.72
N GLY A 336 12.36 5.40 18.56
CA GLY A 336 11.62 6.61 18.94
C GLY A 336 10.40 6.92 18.06
N PHE A 337 10.11 6.09 17.05
CA PHE A 337 8.91 6.22 16.21
C PHE A 337 7.63 6.06 17.04
N ARG A 338 6.57 6.81 16.68
CA ARG A 338 5.26 6.71 17.33
C ARG A 338 4.14 6.82 16.30
N TYR A 339 3.27 5.82 16.26
CA TYR A 339 2.07 5.84 15.44
C TYR A 339 1.14 6.99 15.86
N GLU A 340 0.77 7.87 14.92
CA GLU A 340 -0.27 8.88 15.10
C GLU A 340 -1.67 8.27 14.89
N HIS A 341 -1.77 7.19 14.11
CA HIS A 341 -3.00 6.45 13.84
C HIS A 341 -2.87 4.97 14.25
N PRO A 342 -2.78 4.69 15.58
CA PRO A 342 -2.47 3.36 16.08
C PRO A 342 -3.61 2.34 15.95
N THR A 343 -4.82 2.78 15.59
CA THR A 343 -6.01 1.94 15.52
C THR A 343 -6.80 2.20 14.24
N LEU A 344 -7.40 1.16 13.65
CA LEU A 344 -8.32 1.30 12.52
C LEU A 344 -9.65 1.85 13.03
N GLU A 345 -9.89 3.14 12.83
CA GLU A 345 -11.12 3.79 13.26
C GLU A 345 -12.11 4.00 12.11
N THR A 346 -13.40 3.75 12.36
CA THR A 346 -14.47 3.95 11.36
C THR A 346 -14.47 5.36 10.79
N LYS A 347 -14.23 6.38 11.62
CA LYS A 347 -14.21 7.79 11.20
C LYS A 347 -13.15 8.07 10.12
N GLU A 348 -12.02 7.36 10.17
CA GLU A 348 -10.91 7.56 9.23
C GLU A 348 -11.23 6.90 7.89
N VAL A 349 -11.76 5.68 7.92
CA VAL A 349 -12.24 5.00 6.71
C VAL A 349 -13.38 5.79 6.06
N ARG A 350 -14.31 6.32 6.85
CA ARG A 350 -15.39 7.19 6.38
C ARG A 350 -14.84 8.46 5.71
N SER A 351 -13.87 9.14 6.33
CA SER A 351 -13.23 10.33 5.74
C SER A 351 -12.57 10.03 4.39
N VAL A 352 -11.93 8.86 4.23
CA VAL A 352 -11.38 8.43 2.94
C VAL A 352 -12.48 8.26 1.89
N LEU A 353 -13.61 7.64 2.27
CA LEU A 353 -14.73 7.46 1.34
C LEU A 353 -15.41 8.77 0.97
N GLU A 354 -15.54 9.71 1.91
CA GLU A 354 -16.04 11.06 1.64
C GLU A 354 -15.14 11.82 0.64
N GLU A 355 -13.82 11.70 0.76
CA GLU A 355 -12.87 12.22 -0.22
C GLU A 355 -13.12 11.60 -1.62
N MET A 356 -13.33 10.28 -1.69
CA MET A 356 -13.61 9.58 -2.95
C MET A 356 -14.98 9.94 -3.56
N VAL A 357 -15.98 10.22 -2.73
CA VAL A 357 -17.28 10.76 -3.14
C VAL A 357 -17.09 12.15 -3.77
N GLN A 358 -16.32 13.04 -3.13
CA GLN A 358 -16.01 14.37 -3.68
C GLN A 358 -15.25 14.28 -5.02
N GLN A 359 -14.40 13.26 -5.18
CA GLN A 359 -13.70 12.97 -6.43
C GLN A 359 -14.57 12.33 -7.51
N LYS A 360 -15.82 11.96 -7.19
CA LYS A 360 -16.75 11.22 -8.05
C LYS A 360 -16.22 9.85 -8.51
N ILE A 361 -15.52 9.16 -7.62
CA ILE A 361 -15.03 7.79 -7.85
C ILE A 361 -15.65 6.75 -6.92
N PHE A 362 -16.41 7.18 -5.92
CA PHE A 362 -17.18 6.32 -5.02
C PHE A 362 -18.63 6.85 -4.88
N PRO A 363 -19.66 5.98 -4.90
CA PRO A 363 -21.06 6.41 -4.74
C PRO A 363 -21.33 7.08 -3.38
N PRO A 364 -22.15 8.15 -3.29
CA PRO A 364 -22.52 8.80 -2.03
C PRO A 364 -23.57 7.98 -1.26
N ILE A 365 -23.21 6.76 -0.87
CA ILE A 365 -24.07 5.78 -0.19
C ILE A 365 -23.65 5.52 1.26
N LEU A 366 -22.77 6.38 1.79
CA LEU A 366 -22.36 6.34 3.19
C LEU A 366 -23.54 6.78 4.04
N SER A 367 -23.81 6.05 5.13
CA SER A 367 -24.96 6.31 5.98
C SER A 367 -24.75 7.40 7.02
#